data_AF-A0AB74LXX5-F1
#
_entry.id   AF-A0AB74LXX5-F1
#
_cell.length_a   1.000
_cell.length_b   1.000
_cell.length_c   1.000
_cell.angle_alpha   90.00
_cell.angle_beta   90.00
_cell.angle_gamma   90.00
#
_symmetry.space_group_name_H-M   'P 1'
#
loop_
_entity.id
_entity.type
_entity.pdbx_description
1 polymer ?
#
loop_
_entity_poly.entity_id
_entity_poly.type
_entity_poly.pdbx_seq_one_letter_code
_entity_poly.pdbx_strand_id
1 'polypeptide(L)'
;MVSNTLVLPRQSSVADAAGSGDEEALVATLEDLKGHAPSPDALRDVAEILQSTRSRRVRNTAALALADCGLAEMSEPIVTTLRDERVAGEAGTLLFALSELGGTLPLDLAARLIAKGSYEARAETLIFFELGRVDRADEETYRSAKAALAALLTSENAEVAEAADLALCLLDATA
;
A
#
# COMPACT_ATOMS: atom_id res chain seq x y z
N MET A 1 10.37 42.21 34.69
CA MET A 1 10.52 41.51 33.40
C MET A 1 9.99 40.11 33.59
N VAL A 2 8.76 39.84 33.15
CA VAL A 2 8.17 38.51 33.23
C VAL A 2 8.41 37.85 31.89
N SER A 3 9.29 36.86 31.85
CA SER A 3 9.55 36.08 30.64
C SER A 3 8.28 35.33 30.26
N ASN A 4 7.64 35.79 29.18
CA ASN A 4 6.52 35.11 28.57
C ASN A 4 7.08 33.93 27.77
N THR A 5 7.20 32.77 28.41
CA THR A 5 7.51 31.53 27.72
C THR A 5 6.30 31.19 26.87
N LEU A 6 6.35 31.51 25.58
CA LEU A 6 5.46 30.96 24.57
C LEU A 6 5.66 29.44 24.61
N VAL A 7 4.79 28.73 25.34
CA VAL A 7 4.63 27.29 25.17
C VAL A 7 3.96 27.15 23.81
N LEU A 8 4.76 26.89 22.78
CA LEU A 8 4.22 26.42 21.50
C LEU A 8 3.32 25.21 21.83
N PRO A 9 2.12 25.12 21.24
CA PRO A 9 1.29 23.93 21.43
C PRO A 9 2.15 22.71 21.10
N ARG A 10 2.21 21.73 22.01
CA ARG A 10 2.86 20.45 21.71
C ARG A 10 2.18 19.95 20.45
N GLN A 11 2.92 19.91 19.35
CA GLN A 11 2.48 19.14 18.18
C GLN A 11 2.24 17.73 18.69
N SER A 12 1.00 17.24 18.56
CA SER A 12 0.64 15.88 18.91
C SER A 12 1.52 14.96 18.09
N SER A 13 2.26 14.05 18.74
CA SER A 13 2.98 13.03 18.00
C SER A 13 2.00 12.07 17.32
N VAL A 14 2.46 11.32 16.32
CA VAL A 14 1.66 10.26 15.68
C VAL A 14 1.19 9.25 16.73
N ALA A 15 2.07 8.87 17.66
CA ALA A 15 1.74 7.99 18.78
C ALA A 15 0.66 8.57 19.71
N ASP A 16 0.74 9.87 20.05
CA ASP A 16 -0.28 10.52 20.88
C ASP A 16 -1.65 10.53 20.19
N ALA A 17 -1.67 10.86 18.90
CA ALA A 17 -2.90 10.89 18.10
C ALA A 17 -3.51 9.49 18.01
N ALA A 18 -2.70 8.46 17.76
CA ALA A 18 -3.15 7.07 17.71
C ALA A 18 -3.68 6.57 19.07
N GLY A 19 -3.02 6.95 20.17
CA GLY A 19 -3.43 6.59 21.53
C GLY A 19 -4.72 7.26 22.01
N SER A 20 -5.10 8.38 21.39
CA SER A 20 -6.31 9.13 21.76
C SER A 20 -7.63 8.42 21.38
N GLY A 21 -7.59 7.53 20.38
CA GLY A 21 -8.78 6.92 19.79
C GLY A 21 -9.60 7.86 18.90
N ASP A 22 -9.17 9.12 18.73
CA ASP A 22 -9.79 10.08 17.84
C ASP A 22 -9.28 9.88 16.40
N GLU A 23 -10.11 9.24 15.57
CA GLU A 23 -9.78 8.96 14.17
C GLU A 23 -9.55 10.25 13.37
N GLU A 24 -10.30 11.33 13.65
CA GLU A 24 -10.19 12.58 12.90
C GLU A 24 -8.87 13.28 13.23
N ALA A 25 -8.50 13.34 14.51
CA ALA A 25 -7.21 13.86 14.94
C ALA A 25 -6.03 13.05 14.36
N LEU A 26 -6.16 11.72 14.32
CA LEU A 26 -5.14 10.85 13.74
C LEU A 26 -4.98 11.10 12.23
N VAL A 27 -6.08 11.16 11.49
CA VAL A 27 -6.04 11.45 10.04
C VAL A 27 -5.38 12.80 9.77
N ALA A 28 -5.78 13.85 10.51
CA ALA A 28 -5.16 15.17 10.35
C ALA A 28 -3.65 15.15 10.66
N THR A 29 -3.23 14.39 11.68
CA THR A 29 -1.81 14.25 12.04
C THR A 29 -1.03 13.52 10.94
N LEU A 30 -1.61 12.50 10.32
CA LEU A 30 -0.99 11.77 9.21
C LEU A 30 -0.86 12.62 7.94
N GLU A 31 -1.88 13.43 7.63
CA GLU A 31 -1.87 14.34 6.46
C GLU A 31 -0.81 15.45 6.57
N ASP A 32 -0.53 15.92 7.80
CA ASP A 32 0.43 17.00 8.05
C ASP A 32 1.91 16.52 8.15
N LEU A 33 2.13 15.19 8.07
CA LEU A 33 3.44 14.58 8.34
C LEU A 33 4.54 15.07 7.39
N LYS A 34 4.25 15.23 6.10
CA LYS A 34 5.21 15.71 5.09
C LYS A 34 5.73 17.12 5.38
N GLY A 35 4.91 17.96 6.00
CA GLY A 35 5.25 19.35 6.31
C GLY A 35 6.41 19.49 7.32
N HIS A 36 6.79 18.40 7.99
CA HIS A 36 7.62 18.44 9.19
C HIS A 36 8.93 17.64 9.12
N ALA A 37 9.27 17.03 7.97
CA ALA A 37 10.41 16.12 7.83
C ALA A 37 10.42 15.07 8.97
N PRO A 38 9.52 14.08 8.92
CA PRO A 38 9.20 13.25 10.07
C PRO A 38 10.42 12.49 10.60
N SER A 39 10.47 12.33 11.92
CA SER A 39 11.51 11.52 12.55
C SER A 39 11.38 10.05 12.14
N PRO A 40 12.47 9.26 12.19
CA PRO A 40 12.41 7.82 11.99
C PRO A 40 11.41 7.11 12.92
N ASP A 41 11.23 7.62 14.14
CA ASP A 41 10.24 7.09 15.08
C ASP A 41 8.81 7.38 14.62
N ALA A 42 8.53 8.59 14.13
CA ALA A 42 7.21 8.91 13.58
C ALA A 42 6.87 8.03 12.36
N LEU A 43 7.84 7.76 11.49
CA LEU A 43 7.65 6.86 10.34
C LEU A 43 7.39 5.42 10.78
N ARG A 44 8.07 4.95 11.84
CA ARG A 44 7.80 3.64 12.45
C ARG A 44 6.37 3.59 13.00
N ASP A 45 5.94 4.62 13.71
CA ASP A 45 4.56 4.70 14.24
C ASP A 45 3.53 4.62 13.10
N VAL A 46 3.76 5.34 11.99
CA VAL A 46 2.87 5.30 10.82
C VAL A 46 2.84 3.90 10.19
N ALA A 47 3.98 3.23 10.07
CA ALA A 47 4.05 1.86 9.57
C ALA A 47 3.29 0.87 10.49
N GLU A 48 3.40 1.02 11.80
CA GLU A 48 2.65 0.21 12.77
C GLU A 48 1.15 0.47 12.68
N ILE A 49 0.73 1.74 12.53
CA ILE A 49 -0.67 2.13 12.33
C ILE A 49 -1.22 1.51 11.03
N LEU A 50 -0.47 1.62 9.94
CA LEU A 50 -0.83 1.07 8.64
C LEU A 50 -1.18 -0.43 8.72
N GLN A 51 -0.38 -1.19 9.47
CA GLN A 51 -0.50 -2.64 9.59
C GLN A 51 -1.55 -3.10 10.61
N SER A 52 -1.79 -2.30 11.66
CA SER A 52 -2.65 -2.69 12.79
C SER A 52 -4.08 -2.13 12.70
N THR A 53 -4.28 -1.02 11.99
CA THR A 53 -5.58 -0.34 11.96
C THR A 53 -6.66 -1.16 11.24
N ARG A 54 -7.88 -1.10 11.79
CA ARG A 54 -9.08 -1.63 11.12
C ARG A 54 -9.80 -0.58 10.29
N SER A 55 -9.48 0.70 10.47
CA SER A 55 -10.12 1.79 9.72
C SER A 55 -9.48 1.91 8.34
N ARG A 56 -10.29 1.74 7.30
CA ARG A 56 -9.87 1.96 5.91
C ARG A 56 -9.33 3.36 5.71
N ARG A 57 -10.01 4.36 6.29
CA ARG A 57 -9.62 5.77 6.18
C ARG A 57 -8.22 5.97 6.75
N VAL A 58 -7.99 5.55 7.99
CA VAL A 58 -6.66 5.64 8.63
C VAL A 58 -5.60 4.89 7.84
N ARG A 59 -5.90 3.67 7.37
CA ARG A 59 -4.95 2.87 6.57
C ARG A 59 -4.54 3.58 5.29
N ASN A 60 -5.50 4.13 4.56
CA ASN A 60 -5.25 4.83 3.31
C ASN A 60 -4.46 6.12 3.55
N THR A 61 -4.83 6.91 4.57
CA THR A 61 -4.09 8.13 4.93
C THR A 61 -2.66 7.80 5.36
N ALA A 62 -2.45 6.74 6.15
CA ALA A 62 -1.12 6.31 6.57
C ALA A 62 -0.26 5.90 5.36
N ALA A 63 -0.82 5.16 4.40
CA ALA A 63 -0.11 4.78 3.18
C ALA A 63 0.32 5.99 2.35
N LEU A 64 -0.59 6.96 2.16
CA LEU A 64 -0.29 8.21 1.46
C LEU A 64 0.77 9.03 2.20
N ALA A 65 0.68 9.13 3.52
CA ALA A 65 1.69 9.82 4.34
C ALA A 65 3.09 9.21 4.16
N LEU A 66 3.21 7.88 4.12
CA LEU A 66 4.48 7.20 3.84
C LEU A 66 5.00 7.51 2.43
N ALA A 67 4.13 7.45 1.41
CA ALA A 67 4.49 7.80 0.03
C ALA A 67 4.96 9.26 -0.08
N ASP A 68 4.25 10.17 0.59
CA ASP A 68 4.58 11.59 0.62
C ASP A 68 5.94 11.89 1.27
N CYS A 69 6.39 11.04 2.20
CA CYS A 69 7.71 11.13 2.80
C CYS A 69 8.82 10.60 1.89
N GLY A 70 8.49 9.82 0.85
CA GLY A 70 9.41 9.44 -0.23
C GLY A 70 10.54 8.48 0.17
N LEU A 71 10.40 7.78 1.30
CA LEU A 71 11.43 6.85 1.77
C LEU A 71 11.15 5.45 1.22
N ALA A 72 11.95 5.01 0.26
CA ALA A 72 11.77 3.72 -0.42
C ALA A 72 11.67 2.53 0.54
N GLU A 73 12.37 2.57 1.68
CA GLU A 73 12.29 1.55 2.74
C GLU A 73 10.88 1.38 3.34
N MET A 74 9.99 2.36 3.18
CA MET A 74 8.59 2.28 3.60
C MET A 74 7.71 1.44 2.65
N SER A 75 8.27 0.88 1.57
CA SER A 75 7.55 -0.05 0.70
C SER A 75 7.19 -1.36 1.40
N GLU A 76 8.06 -1.87 2.29
CA GLU A 76 7.88 -3.16 2.95
C GLU A 76 6.65 -3.19 3.87
N PRO A 77 6.40 -2.16 4.71
CA PRO A 77 5.15 -2.05 5.45
C PRO A 77 3.90 -2.10 4.56
N ILE A 78 3.93 -1.47 3.39
CA ILE A 78 2.79 -1.47 2.45
C ILE A 78 2.59 -2.86 1.85
N VAL A 79 3.65 -3.53 1.40
CA VAL A 79 3.57 -4.91 0.89
C VAL A 79 3.04 -5.86 1.97
N THR A 80 3.48 -5.69 3.21
CA THR A 80 3.00 -6.47 4.36
C THR A 80 1.50 -6.28 4.57
N THR A 81 1.02 -5.04 4.56
CA THR A 81 -0.42 -4.73 4.68
C THR A 81 -1.22 -5.27 3.50
N LEU A 82 -0.69 -5.18 2.29
CA LEU A 82 -1.34 -5.74 1.10
C LEU A 82 -1.54 -7.25 1.19
N ARG A 83 -0.71 -8.00 1.93
CA ARG A 83 -0.88 -9.46 2.14
C ARG A 83 -2.13 -9.81 2.97
N ASP A 84 -2.68 -8.89 3.74
CA ASP A 84 -3.92 -9.12 4.49
C ASP A 84 -5.11 -9.31 3.53
N GLU A 85 -5.85 -10.41 3.68
CA GLU A 85 -7.01 -10.69 2.83
C GLU A 85 -8.13 -9.65 2.96
N ARG A 86 -8.24 -9.01 4.14
CA ARG A 86 -9.26 -7.98 4.41
C ARG A 86 -9.03 -6.72 3.57
N VAL A 87 -7.81 -6.55 3.05
CA VAL A 87 -7.37 -5.34 2.35
C VAL A 87 -7.54 -5.46 0.84
N ALA A 88 -7.64 -6.68 0.29
CA ALA A 88 -7.62 -6.91 -1.16
C ALA A 88 -8.66 -6.07 -1.93
N GLY A 89 -9.90 -5.98 -1.43
CA GLY A 89 -10.97 -5.21 -2.06
C GLY A 89 -10.79 -3.68 -2.01
N GLU A 90 -9.82 -3.20 -1.24
CA GLU A 90 -9.56 -1.77 -1.00
C GLU A 90 -8.08 -1.41 -1.22
N ALA A 91 -7.36 -2.27 -1.95
CA ALA A 91 -5.92 -2.19 -2.10
C ALA A 91 -5.42 -1.06 -3.02
N GLY A 92 -6.31 -0.39 -3.78
CA GLY A 92 -5.95 0.64 -4.76
C GLY A 92 -5.01 1.71 -4.21
N THR A 93 -5.39 2.37 -3.09
CA THR A 93 -4.54 3.40 -2.46
C THR A 93 -3.19 2.87 -1.97
N LEU A 94 -3.14 1.62 -1.50
CA LEU A 94 -1.89 1.00 -1.05
C LEU A 94 -0.98 0.69 -2.24
N LEU A 95 -1.54 0.19 -3.34
CA LEU A 95 -0.80 -0.07 -4.57
C LEU A 95 -0.26 1.22 -5.18
N PHE A 96 -1.08 2.28 -5.20
CA PHE A 96 -0.65 3.61 -5.61
C PHE A 96 0.54 4.08 -4.75
N ALA A 97 0.42 4.05 -3.43
CA ALA A 97 1.48 4.46 -2.51
C ALA A 97 2.76 3.61 -2.68
N LEU A 98 2.62 2.29 -2.89
CA LEU A 98 3.74 1.40 -3.18
C LEU A 98 4.44 1.77 -4.50
N SER A 99 3.65 2.15 -5.51
CA SER A 99 4.15 2.58 -6.81
C SER A 99 4.99 3.86 -6.67
N GLU A 100 4.48 4.87 -5.97
CA GLU A 100 5.16 6.13 -5.69
C GLU A 100 6.47 5.94 -4.93
N LEU A 101 6.54 4.96 -4.02
CA LEU A 101 7.76 4.63 -3.27
C LEU A 101 8.81 3.85 -4.06
N GLY A 102 8.56 3.52 -5.33
CA GLY A 102 9.50 2.71 -6.11
C GLY A 102 9.53 1.22 -5.71
N GLY A 103 8.61 0.74 -4.87
CA GLY A 103 8.55 -0.65 -4.40
C GLY A 103 8.16 -1.67 -5.48
N THR A 104 8.37 -2.95 -5.18
CA THR A 104 7.98 -4.07 -6.04
C THR A 104 6.78 -4.81 -5.45
N LEU A 105 5.96 -5.41 -6.32
CA LEU A 105 4.81 -6.21 -5.93
C LEU A 105 5.13 -7.70 -6.13
N PRO A 106 5.10 -8.54 -5.09
CA PRO A 106 5.24 -9.99 -5.25
C PRO A 106 4.21 -10.57 -6.22
N LEU A 107 4.63 -11.46 -7.12
CA LEU A 107 3.78 -11.97 -8.20
C LEU A 107 2.60 -12.80 -7.68
N ASP A 108 2.79 -13.56 -6.60
CA ASP A 108 1.71 -14.29 -5.91
C ASP A 108 0.65 -13.33 -5.39
N LEU A 109 1.09 -12.22 -4.80
CA LEU A 109 0.23 -11.16 -4.30
C LEU A 109 -0.48 -10.43 -5.44
N ALA A 110 0.22 -10.13 -6.53
CA ALA A 110 -0.35 -9.53 -7.73
C ALA A 110 -1.46 -10.41 -8.32
N ALA A 111 -1.21 -11.71 -8.51
CA ALA A 111 -2.22 -12.65 -9.00
C ALA A 111 -3.47 -12.70 -8.10
N ARG A 112 -3.28 -12.65 -6.77
CA ARG A 112 -4.39 -12.58 -5.82
C ARG A 112 -5.18 -11.28 -5.94
N LEU A 113 -4.51 -10.15 -6.14
CA LEU A 113 -5.16 -8.84 -6.31
C LEU A 113 -5.90 -8.75 -7.64
N ILE A 114 -5.41 -9.40 -8.70
CA ILE A 114 -6.17 -9.56 -9.94
C ILE A 114 -7.47 -10.33 -9.68
N ALA A 115 -7.40 -11.45 -8.96
CA ALA A 115 -8.55 -12.30 -8.68
C ALA A 115 -9.59 -11.66 -7.74
N LYS A 116 -9.14 -11.01 -6.65
CA LYS A 116 -9.99 -10.60 -5.52
C LYS A 116 -10.10 -9.08 -5.34
N GLY A 117 -9.30 -8.29 -6.06
CA GLY A 117 -9.26 -6.85 -5.91
C GLY A 117 -10.53 -6.15 -6.41
N SER A 118 -10.68 -4.88 -6.05
CA SER A 118 -11.61 -3.98 -6.75
C SER A 118 -11.13 -3.73 -8.19
N TYR A 119 -11.98 -3.10 -9.00
CA TYR A 119 -11.57 -2.61 -10.32
C TYR A 119 -10.32 -1.73 -10.25
N GLU A 120 -10.31 -0.77 -9.31
CA GLU A 120 -9.15 0.10 -9.04
C GLU A 120 -7.91 -0.71 -8.63
N ALA A 121 -8.05 -1.66 -7.71
CA ALA A 121 -6.92 -2.50 -7.30
C ALA A 121 -6.36 -3.35 -8.45
N ARG A 122 -7.21 -3.83 -9.37
CA ARG A 122 -6.76 -4.53 -10.59
C ARG A 122 -5.97 -3.59 -11.50
N ALA A 123 -6.49 -2.40 -11.78
CA ALA A 123 -5.82 -1.41 -12.62
C ALA A 123 -4.46 -1.02 -12.04
N GLU A 124 -4.39 -0.70 -10.75
CA GLU A 124 -3.14 -0.37 -10.06
C GLU A 124 -2.17 -1.56 -10.03
N THR A 125 -2.68 -2.79 -9.91
CA THR A 125 -1.84 -4.00 -9.98
C THR A 125 -1.20 -4.14 -11.37
N LEU A 126 -1.94 -3.86 -12.44
CA LEU A 126 -1.44 -3.94 -13.82
C LEU A 126 -0.31 -2.95 -14.09
N ILE A 127 -0.33 -1.77 -13.46
CA ILE A 127 0.78 -0.80 -13.55
C ILE A 127 2.10 -1.44 -13.11
N PHE A 128 2.11 -2.31 -12.08
CA PHE A 128 3.34 -3.01 -11.68
C PHE A 128 3.86 -3.95 -12.77
N PHE A 129 2.96 -4.62 -13.51
CA PHE A 129 3.36 -5.46 -14.64
C PHE A 129 3.94 -4.62 -15.78
N GLU A 130 3.30 -3.51 -16.13
CA GLU A 130 3.75 -2.59 -17.18
C GLU A 130 5.12 -1.97 -16.86
N LEU A 131 5.35 -1.64 -15.59
CA LEU A 131 6.61 -1.08 -15.12
C LEU A 131 7.71 -2.15 -14.91
N GLY A 132 7.41 -3.44 -15.09
CA GLY A 132 8.35 -4.53 -14.80
C GLY A 132 8.71 -4.63 -13.31
N ARG A 133 7.84 -4.14 -12.42
CA ARG A 133 8.03 -4.07 -10.96
C ARG A 133 7.30 -5.20 -10.21
N VAL A 134 7.05 -6.31 -10.89
CA VAL A 134 6.51 -7.53 -10.27
C VAL A 134 7.67 -8.46 -9.92
N ASP A 135 7.79 -8.79 -8.64
CA ASP A 135 8.83 -9.70 -8.15
C ASP A 135 8.37 -11.16 -8.30
N ARG A 136 9.14 -11.94 -9.08
CA ARG A 136 8.86 -13.35 -9.35
C ARG A 136 9.24 -14.27 -8.19
N ALA A 137 10.00 -13.77 -7.21
CA ALA A 137 10.58 -14.49 -6.06
C ALA A 137 11.45 -15.71 -6.45
N ASP A 138 10.83 -16.82 -6.83
CA ASP A 138 11.46 -18.06 -7.25
C ASP A 138 10.64 -18.77 -8.34
N GLU A 139 11.24 -19.78 -8.99
CA GLU A 139 10.66 -20.48 -10.13
C GLU A 139 9.39 -21.30 -9.78
N GLU A 140 9.24 -21.75 -8.54
CA GLU A 140 8.01 -22.43 -8.08
C GLU A 140 6.87 -21.43 -7.88
N THR A 141 7.17 -20.33 -7.19
CA THR A 141 6.24 -19.21 -6.96
C THR A 141 5.78 -18.62 -8.29
N TYR A 142 6.70 -18.39 -9.23
CA TYR A 142 6.40 -17.91 -10.58
C TYR A 142 5.42 -18.82 -11.32
N ARG A 143 5.71 -20.14 -11.38
CA ARG A 143 4.84 -21.11 -12.07
C ARG A 143 3.46 -21.18 -11.43
N SER A 144 3.40 -21.21 -10.11
CA SER A 144 2.15 -21.25 -9.35
C SER A 144 1.29 -20.02 -9.61
N ALA A 145 1.87 -18.83 -9.54
CA ALA A 145 1.16 -17.58 -9.77
C ALA A 145 0.73 -17.41 -11.24
N LYS A 146 1.56 -17.81 -12.20
CA LYS A 146 1.19 -17.83 -13.62
C LYS A 146 0.03 -18.79 -13.90
N ALA A 147 0.03 -19.97 -13.28
CA ALA A 147 -1.08 -20.91 -13.38
C ALA A 147 -2.36 -20.36 -12.74
N ALA A 148 -2.24 -19.63 -11.62
CA ALA A 148 -3.37 -18.96 -10.98
C ALA A 148 -3.97 -17.88 -11.91
N LEU A 149 -3.15 -17.04 -12.54
CA LEU A 149 -3.60 -16.06 -13.52
C LEU A 149 -4.28 -16.73 -14.73
N ALA A 150 -3.69 -17.81 -15.27
CA ALA A 150 -4.29 -18.54 -16.39
C ALA A 150 -5.67 -19.14 -16.06
N ALA A 151 -5.88 -19.60 -14.82
CA ALA A 151 -7.18 -20.10 -14.38
C ALA A 151 -8.26 -19.00 -14.32
N LEU A 152 -7.87 -17.72 -14.16
CA LEU A 152 -8.81 -16.60 -14.14
C LEU A 152 -9.37 -16.24 -15.52
N LEU A 153 -8.76 -16.72 -16.61
CA LEU A 153 -9.25 -16.48 -17.97
C LEU A 153 -10.65 -17.04 -18.21
N THR A 154 -11.06 -18.05 -17.44
CA THR A 154 -12.41 -18.63 -17.49
C THR A 154 -13.35 -18.06 -16.43
N SER A 155 -12.97 -16.96 -15.78
CA SER A 155 -13.81 -16.29 -14.77
C SER A 155 -15.11 -15.79 -15.40
N GLU A 156 -16.22 -15.94 -14.68
CA GLU A 156 -17.51 -15.33 -15.06
C GLU A 156 -17.46 -13.79 -14.95
N ASN A 157 -16.51 -13.25 -14.19
CA ASN A 157 -16.26 -11.82 -14.13
C ASN A 157 -15.32 -11.41 -15.27
N ALA A 158 -15.88 -10.76 -16.29
CA ALA A 158 -15.16 -10.31 -17.47
C ALA A 158 -13.97 -9.40 -17.14
N GLU A 159 -14.09 -8.50 -16.14
CA GLU A 159 -12.99 -7.62 -15.74
C GLU A 159 -11.82 -8.40 -15.14
N VAL A 160 -12.10 -9.48 -14.41
CA VAL A 160 -11.07 -10.35 -13.85
C VAL A 160 -10.38 -11.14 -14.95
N ALA A 161 -11.15 -11.67 -15.90
CA ALA A 161 -10.60 -12.41 -17.04
C ALA A 161 -9.71 -11.52 -17.92
N GLU A 162 -10.17 -10.30 -18.24
CA GLU A 162 -9.41 -9.32 -19.03
C GLU A 162 -8.12 -8.89 -18.32
N ALA A 163 -8.19 -8.58 -17.02
CA ALA A 163 -7.00 -8.19 -16.27
C ALA A 163 -5.99 -9.35 -16.14
N ALA A 164 -6.47 -10.59 -16.02
CA ALA A 164 -5.60 -11.76 -16.01
C ALA A 164 -4.92 -12.00 -17.37
N ASP A 165 -5.66 -11.83 -18.47
CA ASP A 165 -5.11 -11.93 -19.83
C ASP A 165 -3.99 -10.91 -20.05
N LEU A 166 -4.24 -9.65 -19.71
CA LEU A 166 -3.24 -8.59 -19.83
C LEU A 166 -2.00 -8.86 -18.95
N ALA A 167 -2.21 -9.28 -17.70
CA ALA A 167 -1.10 -9.63 -16.80
C ALA A 167 -0.22 -10.75 -17.38
N LEU A 168 -0.82 -11.78 -17.99
CA LEU A 168 -0.08 -12.86 -18.65
C LEU A 168 0.70 -12.35 -19.87
N CYS A 169 0.08 -11.52 -20.72
CA CYS A 169 0.77 -10.90 -21.85
C CYS A 169 2.00 -10.10 -21.42
N LEU A 170 1.87 -9.31 -20.35
CA LEU A 170 2.97 -8.48 -19.81
C LEU A 170 4.09 -9.32 -19.17
N LEU A 171 3.75 -10.44 -18.52
CA LEU A 171 4.75 -11.37 -17.98
C LEU A 171 5.58 -12.03 -19.08
N ASP A 172 4.95 -12.38 -20.20
CA ASP A 172 5.63 -13.04 -21.32
C ASP A 172 6.46 -12.07 -22.16
N ALA A 173 6.08 -10.78 -22.20
CA ALA A 173 6.87 -9.74 -22.87
C ALA A 173 8.17 -9.37 -22.15
N THR A 174 8.30 -9.73 -20.87
CA THR A 174 9.44 -9.39 -20.00
C THR A 174 10.32 -10.61 -19.64
N ALA A 175 10.05 -11.78 -20.24
CA ALA A 175 10.84 -13.00 -20.07
C ALA A 175 11.85 -13.19 -21.22
#